data_AF-A0A0X3Y5T6-F1
#
_entry.id   AF-A0A0X3Y5T6-F1
#
_cell.length_a   1.000
_cell.length_b   1.000
_cell.length_c   1.000
_cell.angle_alpha   90.00
_cell.angle_beta   90.00
_cell.angle_gamma   90.00
#
_symmetry.space_group_name_H-M   'P 1'
#
loop_
_entity.id
_entity.type
_entity.pdbx_description
1 polymer ?
#
loop_
_entity_poly.entity_id
_entity_poly.type
_entity_poly.pdbx_seq_one_letter_code
_entity_poly.pdbx_strand_id
1 'polypeptide(L)'
;MTPEQMPGYGYPTLAVWPEPWYETQGWLMHDYKICPDGSLKWFKSTILTENGHVKAEYFTTFDRAVSVADERNIQHLANLSKLDLSEQQRYSLELKAKKTIQAKSRLANEEQLMLSEAIRRSKQQERISINDIILPASAEIFREDLFNQLQTLPYLRIAFTRTANQKAILYRQNERAWSKPYNVGRKGAQLAERSKVANGFGFSAESHWGKIKASIRKILLPRANQLLQLASVQRLLAEAKSQGHQVVVSNGYVFWFEESGNIGWQVKETASSESSDGSAIWFEGTIISKNHGRLVVLPYIKENGEKVQGHTKNAPNDGRAKPRHPDSYVNLPFHVLKDDLMIGLFGELPYE
;
A
#
# COMPACT_ATOMS: atom_id res chain seq x y z
N MET A 1 -21.32 -2.06 -25.63
CA MET A 1 -21.77 -0.92 -24.80
C MET A 1 -21.10 0.33 -25.36
N THR A 2 -21.85 1.41 -25.55
CA THR A 2 -21.30 2.71 -25.97
C THR A 2 -20.86 3.50 -24.73
N PRO A 3 -20.03 4.54 -24.88
CA PRO A 3 -19.56 5.35 -23.75
C PRO A 3 -20.70 5.90 -22.89
N GLU A 4 -21.80 6.35 -23.50
CA GLU A 4 -22.94 6.99 -22.84
C GLU A 4 -23.71 6.03 -21.92
N GLN A 5 -23.57 4.73 -22.16
CA GLN A 5 -24.19 3.69 -21.36
C GLN A 5 -23.36 3.33 -20.12
N MET A 6 -22.14 3.85 -20.00
CA MET A 6 -21.27 3.54 -18.87
C MET A 6 -21.65 4.32 -17.61
N PRO A 7 -21.66 3.65 -16.44
CA PRO A 7 -21.84 4.33 -15.16
C PRO A 7 -20.79 5.45 -14.97
N GLY A 8 -21.26 6.65 -14.67
CA GLY A 8 -20.40 7.82 -14.48
C GLY A 8 -19.85 8.43 -15.77
N TYR A 9 -20.44 8.12 -16.94
CA TYR A 9 -20.16 8.84 -18.17
C TYR A 9 -20.51 10.33 -18.03
N GLY A 10 -19.65 11.20 -18.59
CA GLY A 10 -19.81 12.66 -18.53
C GLY A 10 -19.53 13.30 -17.17
N TYR A 11 -19.35 12.53 -16.09
CA TYR A 11 -19.05 13.09 -14.77
C TYR A 11 -17.59 13.55 -14.68
N PRO A 12 -17.30 14.70 -14.05
CA PRO A 12 -15.93 15.17 -13.87
C PRO A 12 -15.08 14.20 -13.05
N THR A 13 -13.93 13.80 -13.58
CA THR A 13 -12.94 12.98 -12.87
C THR A 13 -12.00 13.85 -12.05
N LEU A 14 -11.88 13.56 -10.76
CA LEU A 14 -10.99 14.21 -9.80
C LEU A 14 -9.62 13.54 -9.70
N ALA A 15 -9.61 12.21 -9.76
CA ALA A 15 -8.42 11.39 -9.60
C ALA A 15 -8.65 10.00 -10.18
N VAL A 16 -7.59 9.24 -10.37
CA VAL A 16 -7.61 7.87 -10.85
C VAL A 16 -6.67 7.00 -10.03
N TRP A 17 -6.99 5.72 -9.88
CA TRP A 17 -6.14 4.75 -9.18
C TRP A 17 -6.35 3.32 -9.69
N PRO A 18 -5.29 2.51 -9.85
CA PRO A 18 -5.41 1.12 -10.24
C PRO A 18 -5.85 0.22 -9.09
N GLU A 19 -6.82 -0.66 -9.35
CA GLU A 19 -7.24 -1.71 -8.41
C GLU A 19 -7.00 -3.10 -9.01
N PRO A 20 -6.66 -4.11 -8.17
CA PRO A 20 -6.35 -5.44 -8.66
C PRO A 20 -7.58 -6.10 -9.27
N TRP A 21 -7.42 -6.59 -10.49
CA TRP A 21 -8.37 -7.49 -11.14
C TRP A 21 -7.88 -8.92 -10.98
N TYR A 22 -8.22 -9.50 -9.83
CA TYR A 22 -7.72 -10.80 -9.39
C TYR A 22 -7.89 -11.90 -10.45
N GLU A 23 -9.04 -11.96 -11.14
CA GLU A 23 -9.35 -12.99 -12.13
C GLU A 23 -8.47 -12.99 -13.39
N THR A 24 -7.71 -11.91 -13.61
CA THR A 24 -6.74 -11.76 -14.70
C THR A 24 -5.31 -11.57 -14.17
N GLN A 25 -5.15 -11.43 -12.85
CA GLN A 25 -3.91 -11.01 -12.17
C GLN A 25 -3.28 -9.75 -12.77
N GLY A 26 -4.11 -8.84 -13.29
CA GLY A 26 -3.69 -7.51 -13.70
C GLY A 26 -4.44 -6.44 -12.93
N TRP A 27 -4.48 -5.24 -13.48
CA TRP A 27 -4.94 -4.04 -12.80
C TRP A 27 -5.94 -3.29 -13.66
N LEU A 28 -7.04 -2.86 -13.05
CA LEU A 28 -8.04 -2.01 -13.69
C LEU A 28 -7.93 -0.60 -13.15
N MET A 29 -7.87 0.37 -14.06
CA MET A 29 -7.97 1.77 -13.66
C MET A 29 -9.40 2.07 -13.18
N HIS A 30 -9.49 2.87 -12.13
CA HIS A 30 -10.75 3.40 -11.63
C HIS A 30 -10.69 4.93 -11.57
N ASP A 31 -11.80 5.58 -11.91
CA ASP A 31 -11.97 7.02 -11.89
C ASP A 31 -12.73 7.42 -10.62
N TYR A 32 -12.18 8.35 -9.85
CA TYR A 32 -12.86 9.03 -8.76
C TYR A 32 -13.58 10.25 -9.30
N LYS A 33 -14.90 10.22 -9.34
CA LYS A 33 -15.72 11.22 -10.04
C LYS A 33 -16.68 11.97 -9.13
N ILE A 34 -17.01 13.20 -9.52
CA ILE A 34 -18.09 14.01 -8.92
C ILE A 34 -19.42 13.61 -9.55
N CYS A 35 -20.33 13.05 -8.76
CA CYS A 35 -21.68 12.73 -9.19
C CYS A 35 -22.57 14.00 -9.21
N PRO A 36 -23.69 13.99 -9.96
CA PRO A 36 -24.61 15.13 -10.03
C PRO A 36 -25.20 15.55 -8.68
N ASP A 37 -25.30 14.62 -7.74
CA ASP A 37 -25.73 14.87 -6.35
C ASP A 37 -24.62 15.47 -5.46
N GLY A 38 -23.45 15.77 -6.03
CA GLY A 38 -22.26 16.24 -5.31
C GLY A 38 -21.49 15.15 -4.57
N SER A 39 -21.96 13.89 -4.58
CA SER A 39 -21.24 12.78 -3.97
C SER A 39 -20.01 12.38 -4.80
N LEU A 40 -19.02 11.79 -4.14
CA LEU A 40 -17.79 11.34 -4.80
C LEU A 40 -17.73 9.81 -4.81
N LYS A 41 -17.58 9.21 -6.00
CA LYS A 41 -17.62 7.75 -6.17
C LYS A 41 -16.53 7.26 -7.13
N TRP A 42 -16.09 6.03 -6.92
CA TRP A 42 -15.17 5.32 -7.81
C TRP A 42 -15.95 4.56 -8.88
N PHE A 43 -15.55 4.73 -10.13
CA PHE A 43 -16.09 4.05 -11.29
C PHE A 43 -14.98 3.31 -12.02
N LYS A 44 -15.28 2.21 -12.72
CA LYS A 44 -14.28 1.57 -13.59
C LYS A 44 -13.97 2.50 -14.75
N SER A 45 -12.69 2.76 -15.00
CA SER A 45 -12.27 3.55 -16.15
C SER A 45 -12.48 2.75 -17.44
N THR A 46 -12.89 3.45 -18.48
CA THR A 46 -13.17 2.85 -19.79
C THR A 46 -12.46 3.62 -20.90
N ILE A 47 -11.97 2.87 -21.87
CA ILE A 47 -11.35 3.41 -23.09
C ILE A 47 -12.20 3.06 -24.31
N LEU A 48 -12.30 3.99 -25.26
CA LEU A 48 -12.92 3.71 -26.55
C LEU A 48 -12.05 2.74 -27.35
N THR A 49 -12.73 1.85 -28.05
CA THR A 49 -12.15 0.94 -29.04
C THR A 49 -12.37 1.51 -30.44
N GLU A 50 -11.58 1.05 -31.40
CA GLU A 50 -11.66 1.47 -32.81
C GLU A 50 -13.07 1.28 -33.40
N ASN A 51 -13.83 0.32 -32.89
CA ASN A 51 -15.20 0.02 -33.32
C ASN A 51 -16.28 0.85 -32.58
N GLY A 52 -15.90 1.90 -31.87
CA GLY A 52 -16.83 2.79 -31.14
C GLY A 52 -17.42 2.19 -29.84
N HIS A 53 -17.06 0.95 -29.48
CA HIS A 53 -17.40 0.36 -28.19
C HIS A 53 -16.41 0.76 -27.11
N VAL A 54 -16.77 0.57 -25.85
CA VAL A 54 -15.85 0.75 -24.72
C VAL A 54 -15.37 -0.56 -24.14
N LYS A 55 -14.13 -0.56 -23.63
CA LYS A 55 -13.57 -1.64 -22.81
C LYS A 55 -12.98 -1.08 -21.53
N ALA A 56 -12.89 -1.91 -20.50
CA ALA A 56 -12.22 -1.54 -19.26
C ALA A 56 -10.73 -1.27 -19.52
N GLU A 57 -10.20 -0.23 -18.89
CA GLU A 57 -8.78 0.08 -19.02
C GLU A 57 -7.94 -0.86 -18.14
N TYR A 58 -7.07 -1.63 -18.79
CA TYR A 58 -6.36 -2.76 -18.18
C TYR A 58 -4.85 -2.61 -18.30
N PHE A 59 -4.15 -2.97 -17.23
CA PHE A 59 -2.69 -3.01 -17.16
C PHE A 59 -2.21 -4.38 -16.65
N THR A 60 -1.10 -4.86 -17.19
CA THR A 60 -0.48 -6.13 -16.78
C THR A 60 0.37 -5.99 -15.52
N THR A 61 0.94 -4.81 -15.26
CA THR A 61 1.78 -4.54 -14.10
C THR A 61 1.23 -3.39 -13.27
N PHE A 62 1.46 -3.46 -11.95
CA PHE A 62 1.05 -2.42 -11.02
C PHE A 62 1.79 -1.11 -11.30
N ASP A 63 3.11 -1.17 -11.46
CA ASP A 63 3.97 0.02 -11.61
C ASP A 63 3.59 0.83 -12.85
N ARG A 64 3.26 0.15 -13.96
CA ARG A 64 2.80 0.85 -15.16
C ARG A 64 1.45 1.52 -14.94
N ALA A 65 0.54 0.86 -14.22
CA ALA A 65 -0.76 1.40 -13.91
C ALA A 65 -0.68 2.61 -12.96
N VAL A 66 0.22 2.57 -11.96
CA VAL A 66 0.49 3.68 -11.04
C VAL A 66 1.12 4.86 -11.77
N SER A 67 2.15 4.63 -12.60
CA SER A 67 2.77 5.68 -13.41
C SER A 67 1.75 6.44 -14.26
N VAL A 68 0.84 5.72 -14.94
CA VAL A 68 -0.26 6.35 -15.70
C VAL A 68 -1.24 7.09 -14.79
N ALA A 69 -1.55 6.54 -13.61
CA ALA A 69 -2.43 7.20 -12.65
C ALA A 69 -1.83 8.52 -12.14
N ASP A 70 -0.54 8.56 -11.83
CA ASP A 70 0.15 9.75 -11.33
C ASP A 70 0.17 10.87 -12.36
N GLU A 71 0.52 10.56 -13.62
CA GLU A 71 0.46 11.53 -14.73
C GLU A 71 -0.94 12.13 -14.89
N ARG A 72 -1.98 11.29 -14.83
CA ARG A 72 -3.38 11.72 -14.97
C ARG A 72 -3.87 12.50 -13.76
N ASN A 73 -3.47 12.12 -12.55
CA ASN A 73 -3.87 12.81 -11.33
C ASN A 73 -3.41 14.27 -11.34
N ILE A 74 -2.23 14.56 -11.90
CA ILE A 74 -1.76 15.94 -12.12
C ILE A 74 -2.72 16.69 -13.05
N GLN A 75 -3.10 16.08 -14.18
CA GLN A 75 -4.00 16.67 -15.16
C GLN A 75 -5.43 16.88 -14.62
N HIS A 76 -5.97 15.91 -13.87
CA HIS A 76 -7.31 15.99 -13.29
C HIS A 76 -7.42 17.11 -12.26
N LEU A 77 -6.40 17.27 -11.40
CA LEU A 77 -6.34 18.40 -10.47
C LEU A 77 -6.26 19.75 -11.21
N ALA A 78 -5.47 19.85 -12.28
CA ALA A 78 -5.42 21.07 -13.10
C ALA A 78 -6.77 21.40 -13.75
N ASN A 79 -7.55 20.38 -14.15
CA ASN A 79 -8.85 20.55 -14.79
C ASN A 79 -9.96 20.98 -13.83
N LEU A 80 -9.77 20.90 -12.51
CA LEU A 80 -10.72 21.45 -11.53
C LEU A 80 -10.92 22.97 -11.67
N SER A 81 -9.92 23.67 -12.22
CA SER A 81 -10.03 25.10 -12.53
C SER A 81 -11.11 25.42 -13.59
N LYS A 82 -11.47 24.45 -14.43
CA LYS A 82 -12.44 24.61 -15.53
C LYS A 82 -13.88 24.40 -15.08
N LEU A 83 -14.10 23.94 -13.85
CA LEU A 83 -15.44 23.76 -13.29
C LEU A 83 -15.91 25.07 -12.65
N ASP A 84 -17.19 25.37 -12.81
CA ASP A 84 -17.87 26.49 -12.16
C ASP A 84 -18.06 26.19 -10.66
N LEU A 85 -16.98 26.37 -9.90
CA LEU A 85 -16.87 26.10 -8.47
C LEU A 85 -16.25 27.30 -7.77
N SER A 86 -16.75 27.59 -6.57
CA SER A 86 -16.08 28.54 -5.67
C SER A 86 -14.67 28.05 -5.31
N GLU A 87 -13.80 28.99 -4.93
CA GLU A 87 -12.45 28.66 -4.48
C GLU A 87 -12.44 27.65 -3.32
N GLN A 88 -13.37 27.82 -2.36
CA GLN A 88 -13.51 26.92 -1.22
C GLN A 88 -13.94 25.50 -1.64
N GLN A 89 -14.88 25.38 -2.57
CA GLN A 89 -15.30 24.07 -3.10
C GLN A 89 -14.16 23.39 -3.86
N ARG A 90 -13.44 24.14 -4.69
CA ARG A 90 -12.28 23.63 -5.44
C ARG A 90 -11.21 23.08 -4.50
N TYR A 91 -10.82 23.87 -3.49
CA TYR A 91 -9.85 23.45 -2.48
C TYR A 91 -10.30 22.19 -1.74
N SER A 92 -11.58 22.10 -1.35
CA SER A 92 -12.12 20.91 -0.70
C SER A 92 -12.02 19.66 -1.57
N LEU A 93 -12.36 19.77 -2.87
CA LEU A 93 -12.29 18.64 -3.82
C LEU A 93 -10.86 18.20 -4.09
N GLU A 94 -9.93 19.14 -4.28
CA GLU A 94 -8.49 18.83 -4.42
C GLU A 94 -7.98 18.05 -3.21
N LEU A 95 -8.37 18.48 -2.01
CA LEU A 95 -7.98 17.83 -0.78
C LEU A 95 -8.56 16.41 -0.69
N LYS A 96 -9.84 16.21 -1.03
CA LYS A 96 -10.48 14.89 -1.07
C LYS A 96 -9.82 13.95 -2.08
N ALA A 97 -9.47 14.47 -3.26
CA ALA A 97 -8.72 13.73 -4.28
C ALA A 97 -7.35 13.28 -3.77
N LYS A 98 -6.55 14.19 -3.21
CA LYS A 98 -5.23 13.86 -2.62
C LYS A 98 -5.34 12.83 -1.50
N LYS A 99 -6.33 12.98 -0.60
CA LYS A 99 -6.60 12.04 0.51
C LYS A 99 -6.86 10.62 0.03
N THR A 100 -7.75 10.47 -0.94
CA THR A 100 -8.17 9.14 -1.40
C THR A 100 -7.04 8.42 -2.13
N ILE A 101 -6.25 9.14 -2.93
CA ILE A 101 -5.06 8.58 -3.60
C ILE A 101 -3.99 8.18 -2.58
N GLN A 102 -3.69 9.05 -1.62
CA GLN A 102 -2.73 8.75 -0.56
C GLN A 102 -3.15 7.51 0.25
N ALA A 103 -4.43 7.38 0.58
CA ALA A 103 -4.94 6.22 1.31
C ALA A 103 -4.79 4.91 0.51
N LYS A 104 -5.10 4.94 -0.80
CA LYS A 104 -4.97 3.77 -1.69
C LYS A 104 -3.51 3.38 -1.94
N SER A 105 -2.64 4.37 -2.23
CA SER A 105 -1.20 4.18 -2.38
C SER A 105 -0.59 3.53 -1.14
N ARG A 106 -0.89 4.07 0.05
CA ARG A 106 -0.39 3.50 1.32
C ARG A 106 -0.79 2.04 1.53
N LEU A 107 -2.03 1.68 1.19
CA LEU A 107 -2.52 0.30 1.31
C LEU A 107 -1.80 -0.64 0.33
N ALA A 108 -1.55 -0.20 -0.90
CA ALA A 108 -0.82 -0.98 -1.89
C ALA A 108 0.66 -1.17 -1.47
N ASN A 109 1.33 -0.09 -1.06
CA ASN A 109 2.72 -0.14 -0.61
C ASN A 109 2.89 -1.02 0.63
N GLU A 110 1.93 -1.00 1.57
CA GLU A 110 1.91 -1.92 2.72
C GLU A 110 1.93 -3.39 2.26
N GLU A 111 1.05 -3.74 1.32
CA GLU A 111 0.92 -5.13 0.84
C GLU A 111 2.13 -5.60 0.02
N GLN A 112 2.72 -4.71 -0.79
CA GLN A 112 3.98 -4.98 -1.50
C GLN A 112 5.13 -5.23 -0.53
N LEU A 113 5.27 -4.39 0.52
CA LEU A 113 6.31 -4.57 1.53
C LEU A 113 6.15 -5.90 2.26
N MET A 114 4.92 -6.27 2.61
CA MET A 114 4.64 -7.57 3.22
C MET A 114 5.01 -8.73 2.27
N LEU A 115 4.73 -8.62 0.97
CA LEU A 115 5.11 -9.64 -0.01
C LEU A 115 6.62 -9.79 -0.14
N SER A 116 7.34 -8.67 -0.30
CA SER A 116 8.80 -8.68 -0.42
C SER A 116 9.45 -9.33 0.81
N GLU A 117 8.93 -9.04 2.00
CA GLU A 117 9.43 -9.65 3.22
C GLU A 117 9.06 -11.13 3.35
N ALA A 118 7.87 -11.54 2.89
CA ALA A 118 7.48 -12.95 2.82
C ALA A 118 8.46 -13.75 1.93
N ILE A 119 8.80 -13.21 0.76
CA ILE A 119 9.80 -13.79 -0.16
C ILE A 119 11.19 -13.82 0.49
N ARG A 120 11.60 -12.73 1.14
CA ARG A 120 12.91 -12.66 1.79
C ARG A 120 13.06 -13.72 2.89
N ARG A 121 12.01 -13.95 3.69
CA ARG A 121 11.99 -14.98 4.74
C ARG A 121 12.11 -16.40 4.19
N SER A 122 11.67 -16.61 2.95
CA SER A 122 11.72 -17.92 2.30
C SER A 122 13.00 -18.16 1.50
N LYS A 123 13.96 -17.22 1.49
CA LYS A 123 15.23 -17.38 0.77
C LYS A 123 15.99 -18.65 1.14
N GLN A 124 15.88 -19.12 2.38
CA GLN A 124 16.53 -20.36 2.87
C GLN A 124 15.66 -21.61 2.75
N GLN A 125 14.39 -21.47 2.35
CA GLN A 125 13.49 -22.62 2.21
C GLN A 125 13.88 -23.44 0.97
N GLU A 126 13.83 -24.77 1.07
CA GLU A 126 14.11 -25.65 -0.06
C GLU A 126 13.08 -25.46 -1.19
N ARG A 127 13.55 -25.47 -2.44
CA ARG A 127 12.70 -25.37 -3.62
C ARG A 127 12.43 -26.78 -4.12
N ILE A 128 11.16 -27.07 -4.37
CA ILE A 128 10.78 -28.36 -4.93
C ILE A 128 11.22 -28.43 -6.40
N SER A 129 11.74 -29.58 -6.82
CA SER A 129 11.98 -29.86 -8.23
C SER A 129 10.65 -30.01 -8.97
N ILE A 130 10.63 -29.66 -10.26
CA ILE A 130 9.41 -29.78 -11.09
C ILE A 130 8.85 -31.22 -11.09
N ASN A 131 9.73 -32.22 -11.07
CA ASN A 131 9.36 -33.64 -11.08
C ASN A 131 8.80 -34.13 -9.73
N ASP A 132 9.12 -33.43 -8.64
CA ASP A 132 8.65 -33.77 -7.30
C ASP A 132 7.23 -33.24 -7.01
N ILE A 133 6.69 -32.36 -7.87
CA ILE A 133 5.32 -31.86 -7.72
C ILE A 133 4.34 -32.98 -8.09
N ILE A 134 3.47 -33.35 -7.15
CA ILE A 134 2.45 -34.37 -7.36
C ILE A 134 1.14 -33.68 -7.76
N LEU A 135 0.68 -33.93 -8.98
CA LEU A 135 -0.57 -33.40 -9.53
C LEU A 135 -1.47 -34.56 -9.99
N PRO A 136 -2.80 -34.42 -9.90
CA PRO A 136 -3.69 -35.32 -10.61
C PRO A 136 -3.62 -35.03 -12.12
N ALA A 137 -3.93 -36.03 -12.95
CA ALA A 137 -3.87 -35.93 -14.41
C ALA A 137 -4.60 -34.69 -14.99
N SER A 138 -5.70 -34.26 -14.34
CA SER A 138 -6.46 -33.08 -14.76
C SER A 138 -5.76 -31.74 -14.50
N ALA A 139 -4.74 -31.69 -13.65
CA ALA A 139 -3.99 -30.47 -13.32
C ALA A 139 -2.59 -30.43 -13.94
N GLU A 140 -2.14 -31.50 -14.60
CA GLU A 140 -0.80 -31.60 -15.20
C GLU A 140 -0.49 -30.47 -16.19
N ILE A 141 -1.50 -29.99 -16.92
CA ILE A 141 -1.38 -28.84 -17.83
C ILE A 141 -0.88 -27.55 -17.16
N PHE A 142 -1.01 -27.44 -15.83
CA PHE A 142 -0.60 -26.27 -15.05
C PHE A 142 0.76 -26.44 -14.35
N ARG A 143 1.44 -27.57 -14.54
CA ARG A 143 2.69 -27.92 -13.82
C ARG A 143 3.76 -26.85 -13.94
N GLU A 144 4.04 -26.39 -15.15
CA GLU A 144 5.08 -25.39 -15.42
C GLU A 144 4.80 -24.07 -14.69
N ASP A 145 3.57 -23.56 -14.81
CA ASP A 145 3.19 -22.30 -14.18
C ASP A 145 3.20 -22.40 -12.64
N LEU A 146 2.74 -23.53 -12.09
CA LEU A 146 2.84 -23.81 -10.66
C LEU A 146 4.30 -23.89 -10.20
N PHE A 147 5.15 -24.60 -10.95
CA PHE A 147 6.57 -24.74 -10.64
C PHE A 147 7.27 -23.38 -10.60
N ASN A 148 7.04 -22.53 -11.61
CA ASN A 148 7.59 -21.19 -11.67
C ASN A 148 7.18 -20.33 -10.47
N GLN A 149 5.90 -20.42 -10.05
CA GLN A 149 5.44 -19.73 -8.84
C GLN A 149 6.13 -20.25 -7.58
N LEU A 150 6.34 -21.56 -7.46
CA LEU A 150 6.98 -22.18 -6.29
C LEU A 150 8.49 -21.91 -6.20
N GLN A 151 9.17 -21.59 -7.31
CA GLN A 151 10.56 -21.13 -7.27
C GLN A 151 10.69 -19.80 -6.51
N THR A 152 9.74 -18.90 -6.71
CA THR A 152 9.70 -17.60 -6.03
C THR A 152 9.02 -17.68 -4.66
N LEU A 153 7.99 -18.52 -4.54
CA LEU A 153 7.10 -18.62 -3.37
C LEU A 153 6.99 -20.07 -2.88
N PRO A 154 8.06 -20.67 -2.32
CA PRO A 154 8.07 -22.10 -1.94
C PRO A 154 7.08 -22.46 -0.81
N TYR A 155 6.62 -21.46 -0.05
CA TYR A 155 5.62 -21.59 1.01
C TYR A 155 4.16 -21.51 0.49
N LEU A 156 3.94 -21.23 -0.78
CA LEU A 156 2.60 -20.99 -1.33
C LEU A 156 1.69 -22.20 -1.07
N ARG A 157 0.44 -21.93 -0.64
CA ARG A 157 -0.57 -22.97 -0.42
C ARG A 157 -1.76 -22.87 -1.38
N ILE A 158 -1.93 -21.73 -2.04
CA ILE A 158 -3.01 -21.51 -3.01
C ILE A 158 -2.40 -20.84 -4.23
N ALA A 159 -2.36 -21.55 -5.35
CA ALA A 159 -1.80 -21.04 -6.60
C ALA A 159 -2.92 -20.67 -7.56
N PHE A 160 -2.83 -19.49 -8.17
CA PHE A 160 -3.58 -19.19 -9.38
C PHE A 160 -2.69 -19.60 -10.54
N THR A 161 -3.08 -20.65 -11.26
CA THR A 161 -2.32 -21.13 -12.42
C THR A 161 -3.00 -20.81 -13.74
N ARG A 162 -2.21 -20.63 -14.80
CA ARG A 162 -2.70 -20.36 -16.15
C ARG A 162 -1.89 -21.05 -17.24
N THR A 163 -2.55 -21.35 -18.34
CA THR A 163 -1.97 -21.68 -19.65
C THR A 163 -2.50 -20.68 -20.68
N ALA A 164 -2.16 -20.86 -21.96
CA ALA A 164 -2.67 -20.01 -23.03
C ALA A 164 -4.22 -19.97 -23.09
N ASN A 165 -4.87 -21.10 -22.75
CA ASN A 165 -6.31 -21.27 -22.95
C ASN A 165 -7.09 -21.59 -21.67
N GLN A 166 -6.41 -21.89 -20.56
CA GLN A 166 -7.06 -22.32 -19.32
C GLN A 166 -6.48 -21.64 -18.09
N LYS A 167 -7.30 -21.53 -17.04
CA LYS A 167 -6.90 -21.00 -15.75
C LYS A 167 -7.54 -21.81 -14.63
N ALA A 168 -6.82 -21.99 -13.54
CA ALA A 168 -7.30 -22.74 -12.39
C ALA A 168 -6.78 -22.18 -11.07
N ILE A 169 -7.49 -22.49 -9.98
CA ILE A 169 -6.95 -22.40 -8.64
C ILE A 169 -6.55 -23.81 -8.20
N LEU A 170 -5.31 -23.95 -7.70
CA LEU A 170 -4.80 -25.18 -7.10
C LEU A 170 -4.54 -24.95 -5.61
N TYR A 171 -4.92 -25.92 -4.79
CA TYR A 171 -4.70 -25.90 -3.34
C TYR A 171 -3.66 -26.94 -2.98
N ARG A 172 -2.66 -26.55 -2.19
CA ARG A 172 -1.65 -27.44 -1.66
C ARG A 172 -2.28 -28.34 -0.60
N GLN A 173 -2.21 -29.66 -0.81
CA GLN A 173 -2.78 -30.65 0.09
C GLN A 173 -1.75 -31.15 1.11
N ASN A 174 -0.49 -31.28 0.69
CA ASN A 174 0.64 -31.59 1.56
C ASN A 174 1.93 -30.97 1.01
N GLU A 175 3.10 -31.39 1.47
CA GLU A 175 4.36 -30.78 1.05
C GLU A 175 4.60 -30.82 -0.46
N ARG A 176 4.09 -31.83 -1.18
CA ARG A 176 4.36 -32.03 -2.61
C ARG A 176 3.11 -32.14 -3.48
N ALA A 177 1.97 -32.47 -2.88
CA ALA A 177 0.73 -32.75 -3.59
C ALA A 177 -0.20 -31.54 -3.65
N TRP A 178 -0.84 -31.38 -4.80
CA TRP A 178 -1.79 -30.31 -5.11
C TRP A 178 -3.12 -30.89 -5.56
N SER A 179 -4.18 -30.11 -5.33
CA SER A 179 -5.54 -30.50 -5.66
C SER A 179 -5.78 -30.61 -7.17
N LYS A 180 -6.92 -31.20 -7.54
CA LYS A 180 -7.53 -31.00 -8.86
C LYS A 180 -7.74 -29.50 -9.16
N PRO A 181 -7.85 -29.09 -10.44
CA PRO A 181 -8.11 -27.69 -10.79
C PRO A 181 -9.51 -27.25 -10.37
N TYR A 182 -9.59 -26.07 -9.76
CA TYR A 182 -10.85 -25.38 -9.46
C TYR A 182 -11.04 -24.16 -10.36
N ASN A 183 -12.29 -23.85 -10.69
CA ASN A 183 -12.63 -22.69 -11.50
C ASN A 183 -12.19 -21.38 -10.84
N VAL A 184 -11.63 -20.48 -11.65
CA VAL A 184 -11.20 -19.16 -11.19
C VAL A 184 -12.40 -18.22 -11.09
N GLY A 185 -12.95 -18.12 -9.88
CA GLY A 185 -13.87 -17.05 -9.49
C GLY A 185 -13.14 -15.91 -8.78
N ARG A 186 -13.79 -14.73 -8.68
CA ARG A 186 -13.26 -13.55 -7.99
C ARG A 186 -12.71 -13.84 -6.59
N LYS A 187 -13.47 -14.60 -5.79
CA LYS A 187 -13.08 -14.98 -4.43
C LYS A 187 -11.82 -15.87 -4.41
N GLY A 188 -11.76 -16.89 -5.27
CA GLY A 188 -10.61 -17.79 -5.37
C GLY A 188 -9.35 -17.06 -5.84
N ALA A 189 -9.49 -16.18 -6.84
CA ALA A 189 -8.38 -15.37 -7.32
C ALA A 189 -7.86 -14.39 -6.27
N GLN A 190 -8.77 -13.71 -5.55
CA GLN A 190 -8.40 -12.84 -4.43
C GLN A 190 -7.69 -13.61 -3.31
N LEU A 191 -8.17 -14.81 -3.01
CA LEU A 191 -7.57 -15.67 -2.00
C LEU A 191 -6.16 -16.11 -2.41
N ALA A 192 -5.97 -16.49 -3.67
CA ALA A 192 -4.66 -16.84 -4.22
C ALA A 192 -3.67 -15.68 -4.13
N GLU A 193 -4.06 -14.44 -4.49
CA GLU A 193 -3.19 -13.28 -4.34
C GLU A 193 -2.82 -13.00 -2.88
N ARG A 194 -3.80 -13.04 -1.97
CA ARG A 194 -3.52 -12.87 -0.53
C ARG A 194 -2.62 -13.96 0.04
N SER A 195 -2.69 -15.17 -0.51
CA SER A 195 -1.89 -16.31 -0.05
C SER A 195 -0.39 -16.10 -0.23
N LYS A 196 0.01 -15.35 -1.27
CA LYS A 196 1.42 -14.98 -1.53
C LYS A 196 2.06 -14.25 -0.35
N VAL A 197 1.26 -13.47 0.38
CA VAL A 197 1.70 -12.78 1.60
C VAL A 197 1.41 -13.65 2.82
N ALA A 198 0.16 -14.06 3.02
CA ALA A 198 -0.28 -14.72 4.25
C ALA A 198 0.55 -15.97 4.56
N ASN A 199 0.79 -16.82 3.56
CA ASN A 199 1.49 -18.09 3.76
C ASN A 199 2.98 -17.90 4.11
N GLY A 200 3.64 -16.86 3.60
CA GLY A 200 5.04 -16.58 3.94
C GLY A 200 5.25 -16.10 5.39
N PHE A 201 4.17 -15.67 6.04
CA PHE A 201 4.14 -15.42 7.49
C PHE A 201 3.49 -16.54 8.29
N GLY A 202 3.19 -17.69 7.65
CA GLY A 202 2.58 -18.84 8.31
C GLY A 202 1.08 -18.72 8.58
N PHE A 203 0.41 -17.70 8.02
CA PHE A 203 -1.03 -17.52 8.16
C PHE A 203 -1.81 -18.22 7.03
N SER A 204 -3.05 -18.60 7.33
CA SER A 204 -4.02 -19.02 6.30
C SER A 204 -4.59 -17.80 5.59
N ALA A 205 -4.62 -17.83 4.26
CA ALA A 205 -5.20 -16.77 3.44
C ALA A 205 -6.73 -16.62 3.62
N GLU A 206 -7.40 -17.67 4.11
CA GLU A 206 -8.85 -17.71 4.32
C GLU A 206 -9.30 -16.92 5.55
N SER A 207 -8.36 -16.61 6.46
CA SER A 207 -8.64 -15.78 7.64
C SER A 207 -8.89 -14.32 7.25
N HIS A 208 -9.49 -13.55 8.17
CA HIS A 208 -9.82 -12.15 7.93
C HIS A 208 -8.57 -11.32 7.57
N TRP A 209 -8.53 -10.78 6.35
CA TRP A 209 -7.35 -10.10 5.80
C TRP A 209 -6.82 -8.98 6.68
N GLY A 210 -7.69 -8.13 7.21
CA GLY A 210 -7.28 -7.05 8.12
C GLY A 210 -6.61 -7.55 9.41
N LYS A 211 -6.99 -8.72 9.93
CA LYS A 211 -6.38 -9.33 11.13
C LYS A 211 -5.02 -9.94 10.81
N ILE A 212 -4.90 -10.56 9.63
CA ILE A 212 -3.62 -11.06 9.10
C ILE A 212 -2.64 -9.90 8.96
N LYS A 213 -3.01 -8.83 8.26
CA LYS A 213 -2.15 -7.64 8.07
C LYS A 213 -1.72 -7.03 9.41
N ALA A 214 -2.63 -6.89 10.37
CA ALA A 214 -2.30 -6.40 11.71
C ALA A 214 -1.30 -7.33 12.44
N SER A 215 -1.42 -8.65 12.28
CA SER A 215 -0.50 -9.62 12.88
C SER A 215 0.87 -9.58 12.21
N ILE A 216 0.91 -9.44 10.88
CA ILE A 216 2.14 -9.23 10.12
C ILE A 216 2.85 -7.96 10.59
N ARG A 217 2.14 -6.83 10.74
CA ARG A 217 2.73 -5.59 11.28
C ARG A 217 3.42 -5.81 12.63
N LYS A 218 2.80 -6.57 13.54
CA LYS A 218 3.41 -6.92 14.84
C LYS A 218 4.68 -7.75 14.68
N ILE A 219 4.72 -8.68 13.73
CA ILE A 219 5.92 -9.47 13.42
C ILE A 219 7.04 -8.58 12.85
N LEU A 220 6.67 -7.58 12.05
CA LEU A 220 7.62 -6.65 11.43
C LEU A 220 8.11 -5.56 12.40
N LEU A 221 7.37 -5.27 13.46
CA LEU A 221 7.65 -4.18 14.40
C LEU A 221 9.02 -4.24 15.10
N PRO A 222 9.44 -5.38 15.70
CA PRO A 222 10.72 -5.48 16.40
C PRO A 222 11.91 -5.23 15.46
N ARG A 223 11.72 -5.48 14.17
CA ARG A 223 12.73 -5.24 13.14
C ARG A 223 12.89 -3.76 12.81
N ALA A 224 11.88 -2.93 13.09
CA ALA A 224 11.95 -1.49 12.87
C ALA A 224 13.10 -0.83 13.68
N ASN A 225 13.35 -1.30 14.91
CA ASN A 225 14.50 -0.86 15.69
C ASN A 225 15.84 -1.45 15.20
N GLN A 226 15.82 -2.62 14.56
CA GLN A 226 16.98 -3.16 13.85
C GLN A 226 17.28 -2.36 12.56
N LEU A 227 16.30 -1.64 11.99
CA LEU A 227 16.53 -0.76 10.83
C LEU A 227 17.53 0.35 11.18
N LEU A 228 17.53 0.85 12.42
CA LEU A 228 18.51 1.84 12.88
C LEU A 228 19.95 1.31 12.87
N GLN A 229 20.14 -0.01 12.83
CA GLN A 229 21.46 -0.65 12.75
C GLN A 229 21.93 -0.85 11.30
N LEU A 230 21.09 -0.61 10.30
CA LEU A 230 21.47 -0.74 8.90
C LEU A 230 22.27 0.49 8.45
N ALA A 231 23.43 0.26 7.82
CA ALA A 231 24.30 1.33 7.34
C ALA A 231 23.60 2.27 6.34
N SER A 232 22.73 1.73 5.48
CA SER A 232 21.92 2.53 4.54
C SER A 232 20.98 3.50 5.25
N VAL A 233 20.30 3.03 6.31
CA VAL A 233 19.40 3.83 7.14
C VAL A 233 20.19 4.85 7.95
N GLN A 234 21.32 4.45 8.54
CA GLN A 234 22.19 5.38 9.26
C GLN A 234 22.70 6.51 8.36
N ARG A 235 23.09 6.20 7.12
CA ARG A 235 23.51 7.21 6.14
C ARG A 235 22.37 8.16 5.79
N LEU A 236 21.19 7.64 5.49
CA LEU A 236 20.00 8.43 5.19
C LEU A 236 19.60 9.33 6.37
N LEU A 237 19.63 8.80 7.58
CA LEU A 237 19.31 9.55 8.79
C LEU A 237 20.40 10.58 9.14
N ALA A 238 21.67 10.30 8.83
CA ALA A 238 22.76 11.26 8.97
C ALA A 238 22.63 12.42 7.95
N GLU A 239 22.27 12.12 6.71
CA GLU A 239 21.98 13.11 5.68
C GLU A 239 20.79 13.99 6.07
N ALA A 240 19.67 13.36 6.46
CA ALA A 240 18.49 14.07 6.96
C ALA A 240 18.83 14.96 8.16
N LYS A 241 19.65 14.47 9.11
CA LYS A 241 20.12 15.27 10.24
C LYS A 241 20.97 16.45 9.79
N SER A 242 21.87 16.26 8.81
CA SER A 242 22.71 17.34 8.28
C SER A 242 21.89 18.43 7.59
N GLN A 243 20.73 18.08 7.04
CA GLN A 243 19.74 19.00 6.47
C GLN A 243 18.79 19.60 7.53
N GLY A 244 19.02 19.34 8.82
CA GLY A 244 18.22 19.87 9.93
C GLY A 244 16.92 19.10 10.21
N HIS A 245 16.70 17.95 9.57
CA HIS A 245 15.52 17.12 9.82
C HIS A 245 15.73 16.25 11.05
N GLN A 246 14.81 16.39 12.01
CA GLN A 246 14.81 15.59 13.25
C GLN A 246 13.73 14.50 13.22
N VAL A 247 12.81 14.54 12.26
CA VAL A 247 11.83 13.49 12.03
C VAL A 247 11.80 13.13 10.54
N VAL A 248 11.95 11.85 10.23
CA VAL A 248 11.86 11.31 8.87
C VAL A 248 10.74 10.28 8.83
N VAL A 249 9.81 10.45 7.90
CA VAL A 249 8.66 9.57 7.72
C VAL A 249 8.81 8.80 6.42
N SER A 250 8.67 7.48 6.50
CA SER A 250 8.65 6.64 5.30
C SER A 250 7.92 5.32 5.55
N ASN A 251 7.05 4.92 4.62
CA ASN A 251 6.31 3.65 4.64
C ASN A 251 5.63 3.30 5.99
N GLY A 252 5.08 4.30 6.67
CA GLY A 252 4.38 4.12 7.96
C GLY A 252 5.28 4.08 9.20
N TYR A 253 6.60 4.14 9.02
CA TYR A 253 7.57 4.32 10.08
C TYR A 253 7.95 5.79 10.23
N VAL A 254 8.14 6.21 11.48
CA VAL A 254 8.64 7.54 11.82
C VAL A 254 9.96 7.39 12.54
N PHE A 255 11.05 7.71 11.84
CA PHE A 255 12.36 7.86 12.46
C PHE A 255 12.39 9.20 13.17
N TRP A 256 12.72 9.16 14.45
CA TRP A 256 12.56 10.28 15.36
C TRP A 256 13.84 10.49 16.14
N PHE A 257 14.49 11.63 15.96
CA PHE A 257 15.74 11.97 16.64
C PHE A 257 15.46 12.79 17.90
N GLU A 258 15.94 12.32 19.06
CA GLU A 258 15.96 13.10 20.30
C GLU A 258 17.40 13.31 20.78
N GLU A 259 17.81 14.58 20.90
CA GLU A 259 19.10 14.97 21.51
C GLU A 259 19.08 14.84 23.04
N SER A 260 17.92 15.02 23.65
CA SER A 260 17.77 14.95 25.11
C SER A 260 17.87 13.51 25.61
N GLY A 261 18.85 13.24 26.47
CA GLY A 261 19.05 11.93 27.12
C GLY A 261 19.90 10.93 26.35
N ASN A 262 20.64 11.34 25.30
CA ASN A 262 21.54 10.48 24.51
C ASN A 262 20.87 9.26 23.83
N ILE A 263 19.55 9.31 23.58
CA ILE A 263 18.83 8.14 23.03
C ILE A 263 18.96 8.06 21.49
N GLY A 264 19.28 9.17 20.80
CA GLY A 264 19.54 9.18 19.37
C GLY A 264 18.28 8.98 18.51
N TRP A 265 18.44 8.37 17.33
CA TRP A 265 17.30 8.02 16.46
C TRP A 265 16.49 6.87 17.08
N GLN A 266 15.18 7.02 17.08
CA GLN A 266 14.20 6.01 17.51
C GLN A 266 13.22 5.74 16.37
N VAL A 267 12.60 4.56 16.35
CA VAL A 267 11.48 4.29 15.44
C VAL A 267 10.17 4.33 16.20
N LYS A 268 9.26 5.19 15.73
CA LYS A 268 7.88 5.31 16.18
C LYS A 268 6.94 4.87 15.06
N GLU A 269 5.74 4.47 15.42
CA GLU A 269 4.71 4.14 14.42
C GLU A 269 3.90 5.40 14.07
N THR A 270 3.44 5.53 12.83
CA THR A 270 2.37 6.50 12.56
C THR A 270 1.07 6.02 13.17
N ALA A 271 0.42 6.83 14.00
CA ALA A 271 -0.95 6.53 14.39
C ALA A 271 -1.84 6.60 13.15
N SER A 272 -2.43 5.47 12.76
CA SER A 272 -3.64 5.54 11.96
C SER A 272 -4.69 6.29 12.77
N SER A 273 -5.21 7.39 12.22
CA SER A 273 -6.58 7.76 12.51
C SER A 273 -7.46 6.60 12.03
N GLU A 274 -7.77 5.67 12.93
CA GLU A 274 -8.92 4.77 12.80
C GLU A 274 -10.26 5.53 12.97
N SER A 275 -10.23 6.86 13.04
CA SER A 275 -11.44 7.67 12.93
C SER A 275 -11.79 7.86 11.46
N SER A 276 -13.07 7.69 11.18
CA SER A 276 -13.88 8.10 10.01
C SER A 276 -13.59 9.45 9.36
N ASP A 277 -12.56 10.19 9.79
CA ASP A 277 -12.31 11.56 9.38
C ASP A 277 -11.24 11.59 8.29
N GLY A 278 -11.68 11.87 7.06
CA GLY A 278 -10.80 12.02 5.91
C GLY A 278 -9.79 13.14 6.13
N SER A 279 -8.60 12.85 6.64
CA SER A 279 -7.48 13.77 6.85
C SER A 279 -6.33 13.51 5.84
N ALA A 280 -5.74 14.55 5.25
CA ALA A 280 -4.58 14.45 4.35
C ALA A 280 -3.35 14.95 5.09
N ILE A 281 -2.23 14.25 4.93
CA ILE A 281 -0.97 14.69 5.52
C ILE A 281 -0.59 16.04 4.93
N TRP A 282 -0.34 17.01 5.81
CA TRP A 282 0.12 18.34 5.47
C TRP A 282 1.64 18.38 5.61
N PHE A 283 2.33 18.42 4.48
CA PHE A 283 3.78 18.26 4.40
C PHE A 283 4.61 19.41 5.03
N GLU A 284 4.00 20.56 5.30
CA GLU A 284 4.71 21.76 5.77
C GLU A 284 4.45 22.07 7.26
N GLY A 285 3.81 21.16 8.01
CA GLY A 285 3.54 21.36 9.43
C GLY A 285 4.71 20.96 10.34
N THR A 286 4.57 21.28 11.63
CA THR A 286 5.51 20.84 12.68
C THR A 286 4.83 19.80 13.58
N ILE A 287 5.60 18.83 14.10
CA ILE A 287 5.13 17.93 15.15
C ILE A 287 5.51 18.52 16.51
N ILE A 288 4.52 18.71 17.37
CA ILE A 288 4.74 19.16 18.75
C ILE A 288 4.67 17.95 19.67
N SER A 289 5.83 17.51 20.15
CA SER A 289 5.91 16.43 21.15
C SER A 289 5.68 17.00 22.55
N LYS A 290 4.48 16.83 23.07
CA LYS A 290 4.12 17.15 24.46
C LYS A 290 4.19 15.94 25.39
N ASN A 291 4.45 14.75 24.86
CA ASN A 291 4.50 13.49 25.61
C ASN A 291 5.46 12.49 24.95
N HIS A 292 5.72 11.38 25.63
CA HIS A 292 6.58 10.28 25.15
C HIS A 292 5.79 9.17 24.44
N GLY A 293 4.73 9.53 23.70
CA GLY A 293 3.87 8.56 23.02
C GLY A 293 4.61 7.77 21.94
N ARG A 294 4.29 6.47 21.84
CA ARG A 294 4.89 5.56 20.84
C ARG A 294 4.38 5.77 19.41
N LEU A 295 3.22 6.42 19.26
CA LEU A 295 2.62 6.76 17.98
C LEU A 295 2.82 8.24 17.68
N VAL A 296 3.12 8.54 16.42
CA VAL A 296 3.20 9.89 15.87
C VAL A 296 1.99 10.13 14.98
N VAL A 297 1.23 11.17 15.28
CA VAL A 297 0.22 11.74 14.39
C VAL A 297 0.91 12.84 13.61
N LEU A 298 1.02 12.66 12.30
CA LEU A 298 1.61 13.69 11.42
C LEU A 298 0.66 14.88 11.28
N PRO A 299 1.18 16.09 11.02
CA PRO A 299 0.34 17.23 10.69
C PRO A 299 -0.58 16.89 9.53
N TYR A 300 -1.83 17.33 9.61
CA TYR A 300 -2.84 17.02 8.61
C TYR A 300 -3.82 18.16 8.44
N ILE A 301 -4.49 18.21 7.28
CA ILE A 301 -5.58 19.14 7.02
C ILE A 301 -6.91 18.40 7.08
N LYS A 302 -7.82 18.89 7.92
CA LYS A 302 -9.21 18.42 8.03
C LYS A 302 -10.00 18.75 6.76
N GLU A 303 -11.18 18.16 6.59
CA GLU A 303 -12.02 18.43 5.39
C GLU A 303 -12.47 19.89 5.24
N ASN A 304 -12.58 20.60 6.36
CA ASN A 304 -12.90 22.03 6.42
C ASN A 304 -11.70 22.95 6.12
N GLY A 305 -10.51 22.40 5.80
CA GLY A 305 -9.29 23.17 5.53
C GLY A 305 -8.48 23.56 6.78
N GLU A 306 -8.95 23.21 7.98
CA GLU A 306 -8.23 23.47 9.22
C GLU A 306 -6.93 22.64 9.27
N LYS A 307 -5.81 23.34 9.45
CA LYS A 307 -4.48 22.73 9.64
C LYS A 307 -4.33 22.28 11.08
N VAL A 308 -4.13 20.98 11.28
CA VAL A 308 -3.87 20.36 12.58
C VAL A 308 -2.38 20.06 12.69
N GLN A 309 -1.77 20.52 13.79
CA GLN A 309 -0.39 20.22 14.10
C GLN A 309 -0.20 18.75 14.48
N GLY A 310 0.96 18.21 14.12
CA GLY A 310 1.32 16.84 14.49
C GLY A 310 1.53 16.73 15.99
N HIS A 311 1.28 15.54 16.54
CA HIS A 311 1.48 15.27 17.97
C HIS A 311 1.83 13.80 18.21
N THR A 312 2.23 13.47 19.43
CA THR A 312 2.54 12.10 19.86
C THR A 312 1.43 11.56 20.76
N LYS A 313 1.13 10.26 20.68
CA LYS A 313 0.16 9.56 21.54
C LYS A 313 0.54 8.09 21.73
N ASN A 314 -0.09 7.42 22.68
CA ASN A 314 -0.05 5.96 22.78
C ASN A 314 -1.17 5.32 21.94
N ALA A 315 -1.03 4.03 21.65
CA ALA A 315 -2.08 3.29 20.95
C ALA A 315 -3.33 3.08 21.82
N PRO A 316 -4.48 2.72 21.22
CA PRO A 316 -5.63 2.26 21.99
C PRO A 316 -5.21 1.12 22.95
N ASN A 317 -5.65 1.20 24.21
CA ASN A 317 -5.36 0.25 25.31
C ASN A 317 -3.96 0.33 25.96
N ASP A 318 -3.09 1.28 25.57
CA ASP A 318 -1.76 1.48 26.19
C ASP A 318 -1.75 2.48 27.36
N GLY A 319 -2.92 2.98 27.76
CA GLY A 319 -3.03 4.11 28.69
C GLY A 319 -2.52 5.43 28.12
N ARG A 320 -2.59 6.50 28.92
CA ARG A 320 -2.12 7.83 28.50
C ARG A 320 -0.59 7.84 28.38
N ALA A 321 -0.09 8.42 27.29
CA ALA A 321 1.35 8.65 27.13
C ALA A 321 1.86 9.56 28.25
N LYS A 322 3.05 9.24 28.79
CA LYS A 322 3.67 10.05 29.85
C LYS A 322 3.92 11.47 29.33
N PRO A 323 3.38 12.51 29.99
CA PRO A 323 3.57 13.89 29.56
C PRO A 323 5.04 14.29 29.70
N ARG A 324 5.50 15.17 28.81
CA ARG A 324 6.76 15.89 28.98
C ARG A 324 6.54 17.06 29.92
N HIS A 325 7.60 17.52 30.56
CA HIS A 325 7.58 18.83 31.19
C HIS A 325 7.32 19.92 30.12
N PRO A 326 6.54 20.98 30.41
CA PRO A 326 6.25 22.05 29.44
C PRO A 326 7.49 22.68 28.80
N ASP A 327 8.55 22.88 29.58
CA ASP A 327 9.84 23.42 29.09
C ASP A 327 10.64 22.40 28.26
N SER A 328 10.19 21.16 28.18
CA SER A 328 10.79 20.06 27.40
C SER A 328 9.95 19.71 26.18
N TYR A 329 8.97 20.53 25.80
CA TYR A 329 8.24 20.36 24.55
C TYR A 329 9.18 20.56 23.36
N VAL A 330 9.08 19.65 22.39
CA VAL A 330 9.95 19.67 21.22
C VAL A 330 9.11 19.91 19.99
N ASN A 331 9.46 20.97 19.25
CA ASN A 331 8.91 21.29 17.94
C ASN A 331 9.83 20.69 16.89
N LEU A 332 9.36 19.65 16.20
CA LEU A 332 10.17 18.91 15.26
C LEU A 332 9.69 19.12 13.83
N PRO A 333 10.52 19.69 12.95
CA PRO A 333 10.25 19.64 11.52
C PRO A 333 10.33 18.18 11.06
N PHE A 334 9.48 17.80 10.11
CA PHE A 334 9.47 16.45 9.57
C PHE A 334 9.59 16.46 8.06
N HIS A 335 10.22 15.43 7.52
CA HIS A 335 10.36 15.20 6.08
C HIS A 335 9.72 13.86 5.71
N VAL A 336 8.86 13.86 4.69
CA VAL A 336 8.25 12.64 4.15
C VAL A 336 8.97 12.27 2.87
N LEU A 337 9.58 11.09 2.84
CA LEU A 337 10.23 10.58 1.64
C LEU A 337 9.15 10.15 0.62
N LYS A 338 9.13 10.77 -0.56
CA LYS A 338 8.28 10.41 -1.70
C LYS A 338 8.95 9.27 -2.47
N ASP A 339 8.57 8.05 -2.12
CA ASP A 339 8.81 6.83 -2.90
C ASP A 339 10.28 6.38 -3.13
N ASP A 340 10.47 5.05 -3.13
CA ASP A 340 11.65 4.27 -3.51
C ASP A 340 13.02 4.33 -2.82
N LEU A 341 13.27 5.21 -1.84
CA LEU A 341 14.52 5.09 -1.06
C LEU A 341 14.53 3.89 -0.07
N MET A 342 13.40 3.22 0.11
CA MET A 342 13.24 2.10 1.05
C MET A 342 13.35 0.71 0.40
N ILE A 343 13.65 0.62 -0.90
CA ILE A 343 14.23 -0.62 -1.47
C ILE A 343 15.55 -0.95 -0.74
N GLY A 344 16.23 0.07 -0.19
CA GLY A 344 17.45 -0.06 0.61
C GLY A 344 17.31 -0.51 2.07
N LEU A 345 16.08 -0.74 2.60
CA LEU A 345 15.90 -1.27 3.97
C LEU A 345 16.20 -2.77 4.08
N PHE A 346 16.25 -3.48 2.95
CA PHE A 346 16.53 -4.91 2.92
C PHE A 346 17.87 -5.23 2.22
N GLY A 347 18.69 -4.21 1.93
CA GLY A 347 20.08 -4.37 1.52
C GLY A 347 20.38 -4.24 0.03
N GLU A 348 19.44 -3.79 -0.80
CA GLU A 348 19.69 -3.57 -2.24
C GLU A 348 19.66 -2.07 -2.51
N LEU A 349 20.82 -1.50 -2.84
CA LEU A 349 20.99 -0.10 -3.24
C LEU A 349 20.57 0.04 -4.72
N PRO A 350 19.71 0.99 -5.10
CA PRO A 350 19.54 1.37 -6.50
C PRO A 350 20.55 2.47 -6.84
N TYR A 351 21.84 2.15 -6.81
CA TYR A 351 22.88 2.99 -7.39
C TYR A 351 24.06 2.11 -7.79
N GLU A 352 24.21 1.88 -9.09
CA GLU A 352 25.52 1.95 -9.74
C GLU A 352 25.63 3.33 -10.41
#